data_AF-A0A524IGG4-F1
#
_entry.id   AF-A0A524IGG4-F1
#
_cell.length_a   1.000
_cell.length_b   1.000
_cell.length_c   1.000
_cell.angle_alpha   90.00
_cell.angle_beta   90.00
_cell.angle_gamma   90.00
#
_symmetry.space_group_name_H-M   'P 1'
#
loop_
_entity.id
_entity.type
_entity.pdbx_description
1 polymer ?
#
loop_
_entity_poly.entity_id
_entity_poly.type
_entity_poly.pdbx_seq_one_letter_code
_entity_poly.pdbx_strand_id
1 'polypeptide(L)'
;MGPPFRLLPADLHPPGVASLPVHRRLHLLEPRTRKLRGSSGERGCGTTESLLFIVGHPLSHSLSPSMHNGVIASRNLPLRYEAFDLSPGEFPDFFRVIRGGNFLGGNVT
;
A
#
# COMPACT_ATOMS: atom_id res chain seq x y z
N MET A 1 -46.50 -8.52 -0.77
CA MET A 1 -45.67 -7.46 -0.15
C MET A 1 -44.78 -8.14 0.88
N GLY A 2 -43.52 -8.41 0.53
CA GLY A 2 -42.54 -9.12 1.36
C GLY A 2 -41.27 -8.26 1.53
N PRO A 3 -40.42 -8.53 2.53
CA PRO A 3 -39.36 -7.62 2.94
C PRO A 3 -38.22 -7.51 1.91
N PRO A 4 -37.51 -6.35 1.82
CA PRO A 4 -36.56 -6.05 0.74
C PRO A 4 -35.16 -6.67 0.88
N PHE A 5 -34.86 -7.50 1.89
CA PHE A 5 -33.51 -8.07 2.04
C PHE A 5 -33.55 -9.52 2.54
N ARG A 6 -32.85 -10.40 1.83
CA ARG A 6 -32.62 -11.80 2.19
C ARG A 6 -31.24 -11.91 2.82
N LEU A 7 -31.19 -12.18 4.13
CA LEU A 7 -29.97 -12.55 4.85
C LEU A 7 -29.50 -13.91 4.30
N LEU A 8 -28.29 -13.96 3.72
CA LEU A 8 -27.62 -15.22 3.42
C LEU A 8 -26.86 -15.69 4.68
N PRO A 9 -26.82 -17.01 4.95
CA PRO A 9 -26.20 -17.56 6.15
C PRO A 9 -24.68 -17.32 6.16
N ALA A 10 -24.16 -16.96 7.33
CA ALA A 10 -22.78 -17.22 7.67
C ALA A 10 -22.53 -18.73 7.55
N ASP A 11 -21.32 -19.12 7.16
CA ASP A 11 -20.86 -20.50 6.97
C ASP A 11 -21.00 -21.06 5.55
N LEU A 12 -20.22 -20.50 4.63
CA LEU A 12 -19.60 -21.31 3.58
C LEU A 12 -18.15 -20.88 3.37
N HIS A 13 -17.26 -21.55 4.08
CA HIS A 13 -15.82 -21.53 3.84
C HIS A 13 -15.54 -22.25 2.51
N PRO A 14 -14.93 -21.61 1.50
CA PRO A 14 -14.47 -22.33 0.32
C PRO A 14 -13.22 -23.15 0.68
N PRO A 15 -13.20 -24.48 0.48
CA PRO A 15 -11.96 -25.23 0.57
C PRO A 15 -11.12 -24.94 -0.68
N GLY A 16 -9.93 -24.38 -0.51
CA GLY A 16 -8.90 -24.41 -1.56
C GLY A 16 -8.48 -23.07 -2.19
N VAL A 17 -8.28 -22.02 -1.39
CA VAL A 17 -7.28 -20.99 -1.75
C VAL A 17 -6.04 -21.24 -0.95
N ALA A 18 -5.07 -21.85 -1.63
CA ALA A 18 -3.72 -22.08 -1.16
C ALA A 18 -3.15 -20.82 -0.52
N SER A 19 -2.52 -21.01 0.65
CA SER A 19 -1.53 -20.09 1.21
C SER A 19 -0.65 -19.53 0.11
N LEU A 20 -0.87 -18.26 -0.25
CA LEU A 20 0.11 -17.48 -0.97
C LEU A 20 0.98 -16.79 0.09
N PRO A 21 2.28 -17.11 0.19
CA PRO A 21 3.16 -16.39 1.10
C PRO A 21 3.29 -14.94 0.60
N VAL A 22 2.73 -13.98 1.35
CA VAL A 22 2.97 -12.54 1.13
C VAL A 22 4.33 -12.17 1.75
N HIS A 23 5.37 -12.91 1.39
CA HIS A 23 6.74 -12.44 1.48
C HIS A 23 7.15 -11.87 0.13
N ARG A 24 6.41 -10.86 -0.35
CA ARG A 24 6.82 -10.12 -1.54
C ARG A 24 7.60 -8.87 -1.13
N ARG A 25 8.88 -9.12 -0.83
CA ARG A 25 10.04 -8.22 -0.97
C ARG A 25 9.85 -6.77 -0.51
N LEU A 26 9.99 -6.54 0.80
CA LEU A 26 10.36 -5.22 1.37
C LEU A 26 11.67 -4.65 0.76
N HIS A 27 12.50 -5.50 0.15
CA HIS A 27 13.77 -5.14 -0.50
C HIS A 27 13.65 -4.60 -1.94
N LEU A 28 12.43 -4.44 -2.48
CA LEU A 28 12.23 -3.73 -3.76
C LEU A 28 12.00 -2.23 -3.59
N LEU A 29 12.01 -1.75 -2.34
CA LEU A 29 11.85 -0.34 -1.99
C LEU A 29 13.23 0.31 -1.96
N GLU A 30 13.81 0.52 -3.14
CA GLU A 30 15.10 1.19 -3.30
C GLU A 30 15.08 2.59 -2.63
N PRO A 31 15.99 2.87 -1.67
CA PRO A 31 16.18 4.20 -1.11
C PRO A 31 16.79 5.13 -2.16
N ARG A 32 15.98 5.95 -2.83
CA ARG A 32 16.55 7.10 -3.54
C ARG A 32 16.84 8.21 -2.54
N THR A 33 18.11 8.18 -2.12
CA THR A 33 18.81 9.26 -1.45
C THR A 33 18.54 10.61 -2.11
N ARG A 34 18.04 11.54 -1.29
CA ARG A 34 18.14 13.00 -1.38
C ARG A 34 19.02 13.51 -2.53
N LYS A 35 18.38 13.98 -3.61
CA LYS A 35 18.93 15.06 -4.45
C LYS A 35 17.83 15.94 -5.04
N LEU A 36 17.13 16.68 -4.18
CA LEU A 36 16.57 17.97 -4.56
C LEU A 36 17.74 18.94 -4.73
N ARG A 37 18.39 18.91 -5.89
CA ARG A 37 19.27 20.00 -6.32
C ARG A 37 19.13 20.12 -7.83
N GLY A 38 18.42 21.16 -8.26
CA GLY A 38 18.38 21.55 -9.65
C GLY A 38 19.78 21.91 -10.14
N SER A 39 20.18 21.32 -11.24
CA SER A 39 21.05 21.94 -12.24
C SER A 39 20.96 21.17 -13.54
N SER A 40 20.64 21.91 -14.60
CA SER A 40 20.68 21.62 -16.02
C SER A 40 21.63 20.48 -16.45
N GLY A 41 21.14 19.58 -17.31
CA GLY A 41 21.99 18.71 -18.13
C GLY A 41 21.54 17.24 -18.26
N GLU A 42 20.81 16.96 -19.34
CA GLU A 42 20.69 15.67 -20.04
C GLU A 42 19.75 14.55 -19.53
N ARG A 43 19.22 13.81 -20.51
CA ARG A 43 17.93 13.11 -20.54
C ARG A 43 17.99 11.69 -19.96
N GLY A 44 17.24 11.48 -18.88
CA GLY A 44 16.70 10.20 -18.45
C GLY A 44 15.42 10.45 -17.65
N CYS A 45 14.24 10.32 -18.27
CA CYS A 45 12.95 10.58 -17.62
C CYS A 45 12.56 9.41 -16.72
N GLY A 46 13.28 9.23 -15.62
CA GLY A 46 12.87 8.36 -14.53
C GLY A 46 12.18 9.21 -13.47
N THR A 47 10.89 9.50 -13.66
CA THR A 47 10.08 10.06 -12.57
C THR A 47 10.13 9.08 -11.41
N THR A 48 10.81 9.44 -10.33
CA THR A 48 10.92 8.56 -9.17
C THR A 48 9.59 8.58 -8.45
N GLU A 49 8.79 7.53 -8.61
CA GLU A 49 7.51 7.38 -7.91
C GLU A 49 7.75 7.33 -6.40
N SER A 50 7.06 8.18 -5.66
CA SER A 50 7.10 8.16 -4.19
C SER A 50 5.95 7.36 -3.62
N LEU A 51 6.14 6.79 -2.43
CA LEU A 51 5.20 5.85 -1.86
C LEU A 51 4.40 6.48 -0.72
N LEU A 52 3.12 6.16 -0.70
CA LEU A 52 2.22 6.33 0.43
C LEU A 52 1.83 4.96 0.94
N PHE A 53 1.48 4.86 2.22
CA PHE A 53 1.09 3.57 2.80
C PHE A 53 -0.13 3.66 3.71
N ILE A 54 -0.73 2.51 3.95
CA ILE A 54 -1.55 2.23 5.12
C ILE A 54 -1.05 0.96 5.79
N VAL A 55 -0.94 0.98 7.12
CA VAL A 55 -0.55 -0.18 7.92
C VAL A 55 -1.56 -0.40 9.04
N GLY A 56 -1.83 -1.66 9.36
CA GLY A 56 -2.79 -2.03 10.40
C GLY A 56 -3.06 -3.53 10.39
N HIS A 57 -3.85 -4.00 11.36
CA HIS A 57 -4.31 -5.38 11.41
C HIS A 57 -5.62 -5.52 12.17
N PRO A 58 -6.66 -6.14 11.59
CA PRO A 58 -6.75 -6.61 10.20
C PRO A 58 -6.96 -5.44 9.22
N LEU A 59 -6.42 -5.55 8.00
CA LEU A 59 -6.49 -4.46 7.00
C LEU A 59 -7.32 -4.81 5.74
N SER A 60 -7.80 -6.04 5.63
CA SER A 60 -8.52 -6.57 4.45
C SER A 60 -9.76 -5.79 4.02
N HIS A 61 -10.39 -5.05 4.93
CA HIS A 61 -11.61 -4.28 4.66
C HIS A 61 -11.35 -2.83 4.25
N SER A 62 -10.10 -2.38 4.19
CA SER A 62 -9.78 -1.00 3.87
C SER A 62 -10.02 -0.70 2.39
N LEU A 63 -10.94 0.23 2.11
CA LEU A 63 -11.17 0.79 0.77
C LEU A 63 -10.17 1.91 0.42
N SER A 64 -9.34 2.30 1.38
CA SER A 64 -8.37 3.39 1.23
C SER A 64 -7.41 3.19 0.04
N PRO A 65 -6.88 1.97 -0.24
CA PRO A 65 -6.00 1.78 -1.39
C PRO A 65 -6.69 2.08 -2.73
N SER A 66 -7.92 1.60 -2.91
CA SER A 66 -8.70 1.85 -4.13
C SER A 66 -9.01 3.34 -4.31
N MET A 67 -9.40 4.01 -3.23
CA MET A 67 -9.70 5.46 -3.25
C MET A 67 -8.46 6.29 -3.60
N HIS A 68 -7.33 6.07 -2.92
CA HIS A 68 -6.12 6.87 -3.12
C HIS A 68 -5.49 6.60 -4.49
N ASN A 69 -5.38 5.33 -4.91
CA ASN A 69 -4.82 5.01 -6.22
C ASN A 69 -5.69 5.54 -7.37
N GLY A 70 -7.02 5.59 -7.21
CA GLY A 70 -7.91 6.25 -8.18
C GLY A 70 -7.64 7.75 -8.33
N VAL A 71 -7.43 8.47 -7.22
CA VAL A 71 -7.09 9.90 -7.24
C VAL A 71 -5.69 10.12 -7.82
N ILE A 72 -4.72 9.29 -7.44
CA ILE A 72 -3.34 9.34 -7.96
C ILE A 72 -3.33 9.17 -9.48
N ALA A 73 -4.02 8.15 -9.99
CA ALA A 73 -4.11 7.88 -11.41
C ALA A 73 -4.83 9.01 -12.17
N SER A 74 -5.98 9.49 -11.66
CA SER A 74 -6.73 10.56 -12.33
C SER A 74 -5.97 11.90 -12.39
N ARG A 75 -5.04 12.14 -11.47
CA ARG A 75 -4.21 13.35 -11.42
C ARG A 75 -2.81 13.15 -11.98
N ASN A 76 -2.50 11.96 -12.50
CA ASN A 76 -1.19 11.59 -13.05
C ASN A 76 -0.03 11.95 -12.10
N LEU A 77 -0.22 11.70 -10.80
CA LEU A 77 0.78 11.98 -9.77
C LEU A 77 1.84 10.88 -9.78
N PRO A 78 3.14 11.20 -9.60
CA PRO A 78 4.20 10.21 -9.48
C PRO A 78 4.20 9.57 -8.08
N LEU A 79 3.06 8.99 -7.70
CA LEU A 79 2.80 8.43 -6.38
C LEU A 79 2.21 7.03 -6.53
N ARG A 80 2.34 6.21 -5.48
CA ARG A 80 1.64 4.92 -5.36
C ARG A 80 1.25 4.67 -3.91
N TYR A 81 0.04 4.17 -3.68
CA TYR A 81 -0.50 3.94 -2.34
C TYR A 81 -0.60 2.44 -2.04
N GLU A 82 0.17 1.98 -1.04
CA GLU A 82 0.33 0.55 -0.69
C GLU A 82 -0.32 0.19 0.64
N ALA A 83 -0.78 -1.06 0.75
CA ALA A 83 -1.42 -1.60 1.94
C ALA A 83 -0.54 -2.68 2.59
N PHE A 84 -0.29 -2.54 3.89
CA PHE A 84 0.49 -3.48 4.69
C PHE A 84 -0.36 -4.02 5.84
N ASP A 85 -0.85 -5.25 5.72
CA ASP A 85 -1.52 -5.96 6.81
C ASP A 85 -0.44 -6.65 7.66
N LEU A 86 -0.10 -6.04 8.79
CA LEU A 86 1.02 -6.46 9.63
C LEU A 86 0.55 -6.63 11.07
N SER A 87 0.96 -7.71 11.73
CA SER A 87 0.69 -7.86 13.15
C SER A 87 1.41 -6.78 13.97
N PRO A 88 0.94 -6.43 15.18
CA PRO A 88 1.57 -5.40 16.01
C PRO A 88 3.05 -5.66 16.32
N GLY A 89 3.48 -6.94 16.35
CA GLY A 89 4.88 -7.31 16.56
C GLY A 89 5.81 -6.95 15.40
N GLU A 90 5.28 -6.74 14.20
CA GLU A 90 6.03 -6.41 12.99
C GLU A 90 6.19 -4.89 12.78
N PHE A 91 5.42 -4.08 13.49
CA PHE A 91 5.42 -2.62 13.35
C PHE A 91 6.78 -1.97 13.60
N PRO A 92 7.57 -2.35 14.64
CA PRO A 92 8.88 -1.75 14.87
C PRO A 92 9.83 -1.91 13.68
N ASP A 93 9.79 -3.07 13.05
CA ASP A 93 10.62 -3.40 11.88
C ASP A 93 10.12 -2.68 10.63
N PHE A 94 8.81 -2.63 10.43
CA PHE A 94 8.19 -1.84 9.38
C PHE A 94 8.58 -0.36 9.48
N PHE A 95 8.45 0.26 10.65
CA PHE A 95 8.81 1.66 10.85
C PHE A 95 10.30 1.95 10.64
N ARG A 96 11.17 0.96 10.91
CA ARG A 96 12.60 1.06 10.60
C ARG A 96 12.86 1.07 9.09
N VAL A 97 12.15 0.25 8.33
CA VAL A 97 12.24 0.21 6.86
C VAL A 97 11.71 1.50 6.24
N ILE A 98 10.52 1.96 6.62
CA ILE A 98 9.92 3.14 5.96
C ILE A 98 10.72 4.42 6.17
N ARG A 99 11.41 4.58 7.31
CA ARG A 99 12.29 5.74 7.57
C ARG A 99 13.50 5.78 6.63
N GLY A 100 13.92 4.63 6.12
CA GLY A 100 15.02 4.51 5.16
C GLY A 100 14.57 4.47 3.70
N GLY A 101 13.26 4.37 3.43
CA GLY A 101 12.71 4.20 2.08
C GLY A 101 12.17 5.48 1.45
N ASN A 102 11.58 5.34 0.26
CA ASN A 102 10.96 6.45 -0.49
C ASN A 102 9.49 6.70 -0.10
N PHE A 103 9.17 6.67 1.21
CA PHE A 103 7.83 6.91 1.71
C PHE A 103 7.63 8.38 2.09
N LEU A 104 6.56 9.00 1.61
CA LEU A 104 6.17 10.36 1.99
C LEU A 104 5.35 10.41 3.27
N GLY A 105 4.67 9.30 3.59
CA GLY A 105 3.79 9.19 4.76
C GLY A 105 2.75 8.09 4.57
N GLY A 106 1.91 7.91 5.59
CA GLY A 106 0.87 6.90 5.53
C GLY A 106 -0.10 6.95 6.69
N ASN A 107 -1.14 6.15 6.57
CA ASN A 107 -2.17 5.95 7.58
C ASN A 107 -1.82 4.75 8.47
N VAL A 108 -2.24 4.80 9.73
CA VAL A 108 -2.11 3.70 10.69
C VAL A 108 -3.51 3.41 11.23
N THR A 109 -3.89 2.14 11.30
CA THR A 109 -5.20 1.69 11.82
C THR A 109 -5.09 0.42 12.63
#